data_AF-A0A0C9XTH3-F1
#
_entry.id   AF-A0A0C9XTH3-F1
#
_cell.length_a   1.000
_cell.length_b   1.000
_cell.length_c   1.000
_cell.angle_alpha   90.00
_cell.angle_beta   90.00
_cell.angle_gamma   90.00
#
_symmetry.space_group_name_H-M   'P 1'
#
loop_
_entity.id
_entity.type
_entity.pdbx_description
1 polymer ?
#
loop_
_entity_poly.entity_id
_entity_poly.type
_entity_poly.pdbx_seq_one_letter_code
_entity_poly.pdbx_strand_id
1 'polypeptide(L)'
;MFSSDLYLLFTTADGPGLVCWDSMVRHSGKSGCQVYCPIPGRHKFHRTHYYPALLRPQGNCAPGSDHPNIDIFQLPLGGSGNYTHNLM
;
A
#
# COMPACT_ATOMS: atom_id res chain seq x y z
N MET A 1 1.25 40.77 17.02
CA MET A 1 0.70 40.55 15.67
C MET A 1 1.25 39.22 15.18
N PHE A 2 0.42 38.19 15.08
CA PHE A 2 0.84 36.85 14.67
C PHE A 2 0.78 36.81 13.14
N SER A 3 1.88 36.50 12.48
CA SER A 3 1.95 36.32 11.02
C SER A 3 2.29 34.85 10.77
N SER A 4 1.42 34.17 10.04
CA SER A 4 1.57 32.77 9.68
C SER A 4 1.77 32.68 8.17
N ASP A 5 2.97 32.28 7.75
CA ASP A 5 3.29 32.06 6.35
C ASP A 5 2.66 30.74 5.91
N LEU A 6 1.51 30.83 5.22
CA LEU A 6 0.81 29.68 4.68
C LEU A 6 1.56 29.17 3.43
N TYR A 7 2.31 28.09 3.57
CA TYR A 7 2.97 27.41 2.45
C TYR A 7 2.02 26.41 1.79
N LEU A 8 1.41 26.80 0.68
CA LEU A 8 0.58 25.90 -0.13
C LEU A 8 1.45 25.27 -1.24
N LEU A 9 1.86 24.01 -1.03
CA LEU A 9 2.66 23.24 -1.97
C LEU A 9 1.85 22.72 -3.18
N PHE A 10 0.53 22.57 -3.04
CA PHE A 10 -0.34 21.94 -4.04
C PHE A 10 -1.66 22.70 -4.23
N THR A 11 -1.58 24.00 -4.54
CA THR A 11 -2.77 24.85 -4.75
C THR A 11 -3.67 24.39 -5.90
N THR A 12 -3.13 23.61 -6.84
CA THR A 12 -3.81 23.18 -8.08
C THR A 12 -3.85 21.67 -8.27
N ALA A 13 -3.53 20.86 -7.25
CA ALA A 13 -3.71 19.43 -7.34
C ALA A 13 -5.23 19.14 -7.40
N ASP A 14 -5.74 18.87 -8.60
CA ASP A 14 -7.05 18.24 -8.78
C ASP A 14 -7.09 16.94 -7.96
N GLY A 15 -8.26 16.53 -7.49
CA GLY A 15 -8.45 15.34 -6.64
C GLY A 15 -7.57 14.12 -7.01
N PRO A 16 -7.37 13.79 -8.31
CA PRO A 16 -6.48 12.70 -8.72
C PRO A 16 -4.99 12.90 -8.36
N GLY A 17 -4.49 14.14 -8.38
CA GLY A 17 -3.09 14.46 -8.05
C GLY A 17 -2.77 14.29 -6.58
N LEU A 18 -3.74 14.56 -5.69
CA LEU A 18 -3.60 14.36 -4.24
C LEU A 18 -3.75 12.87 -3.86
N VAL A 19 -4.65 12.16 -4.57
CA VAL A 19 -4.83 10.71 -4.51
C VAL A 19 -3.58 9.94 -4.96
N CYS A 20 -2.74 10.53 -5.82
CA CYS A 20 -1.49 9.91 -6.24
C CYS A 20 -0.39 9.95 -5.15
N TRP A 21 -0.47 10.89 -4.19
CA TRP A 21 0.52 10.99 -3.11
C TRP A 21 0.14 10.15 -1.89
N ASP A 22 -1.14 10.16 -1.51
CA ASP A 22 -1.59 9.20 -0.53
C ASP A 22 -1.59 7.83 -1.18
N SER A 23 -0.79 6.90 -0.65
CA SER A 23 -0.71 5.51 -1.10
C SER A 23 -2.07 4.80 -1.20
N MET A 24 -3.18 5.43 -0.76
CA MET A 24 -4.55 4.91 -0.74
C MET A 24 -4.66 3.58 0.02
N VAL A 25 -3.73 3.34 0.95
CA VAL A 25 -3.72 2.16 1.79
C VAL A 25 -3.67 2.60 3.24
N ARG A 26 -4.63 2.10 4.02
CA ARG A 26 -4.56 2.19 5.47
C ARG A 26 -3.37 1.40 6.00
N HIS A 27 -2.81 1.84 7.12
CA HIS A 27 -1.69 1.15 7.80
C HIS A 27 -1.92 -0.36 8.05
N SER A 28 -3.17 -0.79 8.19
CA SER A 28 -3.55 -2.21 8.35
C SER A 28 -4.25 -2.82 7.14
N GLY A 29 -4.16 -2.16 5.98
CA GLY A 29 -4.76 -2.61 4.73
C GLY A 29 -4.00 -3.77 4.11
N LYS A 30 -4.65 -4.44 3.16
CA LYS A 30 -4.09 -5.61 2.49
C LYS A 30 -2.83 -5.32 1.69
N SER A 31 -2.72 -4.14 1.08
CA SER A 31 -1.57 -3.77 0.25
C SER A 31 -0.46 -3.15 1.10
N GLY A 32 0.80 -3.51 0.86
CA GLY A 32 1.90 -3.01 1.70
C GLY A 32 2.27 -1.54 1.47
N CYS A 33 2.33 -1.12 0.19
CA CYS A 33 2.97 0.14 -0.19
C CYS A 33 2.01 1.19 -0.76
N GLN A 34 1.09 0.76 -1.63
CA GLN A 34 0.04 1.57 -2.24
C GLN A 34 -1.09 0.68 -2.76
N VAL A 35 -2.20 1.27 -3.22
CA VAL A 35 -3.25 0.50 -3.89
C VAL A 35 -2.64 -0.18 -5.13
N TYR A 36 -3.06 -1.41 -5.43
CA TYR A 36 -2.45 -2.25 -6.47
C TYR A 36 -0.96 -2.62 -6.29
N CYS A 37 -0.38 -2.39 -5.11
CA CYS A 37 0.93 -2.95 -4.77
C CYS A 37 0.89 -4.48 -4.94
N PRO A 38 1.79 -5.10 -5.73
CA PRO A 38 1.79 -6.55 -5.95
C PRO A 38 2.25 -7.34 -4.71
N ILE A 39 2.63 -6.65 -3.63
CA ILE A 39 3.11 -7.20 -2.38
C ILE A 39 1.96 -7.12 -1.36
N PRO A 40 1.10 -8.15 -1.25
CA PRO A 40 0.07 -8.21 -0.23
C PRO A 40 0.69 -8.51 1.15
N GLY A 41 0.13 -7.86 2.17
CA GLY A 41 0.34 -8.21 3.56
C GLY A 41 -0.43 -9.47 3.95
N ARG A 42 -0.16 -9.96 5.17
CA ARG A 42 -0.74 -11.19 5.71
C ARG A 42 -1.88 -10.90 6.67
N HIS A 43 -2.99 -11.59 6.48
CA HIS A 43 -4.14 -11.51 7.36
C HIS A 43 -3.99 -12.48 8.53
N LYS A 44 -4.20 -11.98 9.75
CA LYS A 44 -4.24 -12.83 10.93
C LYS A 44 -5.65 -13.39 11.12
N PHE A 45 -5.74 -14.70 11.36
CA PHE A 45 -7.01 -15.38 11.62
C PHE A 45 -7.79 -14.70 12.77
N HIS A 46 -9.09 -14.49 12.57
CA HIS A 46 -9.99 -13.76 13.48
C HIS A 46 -9.63 -12.30 13.80
N ARG A 47 -8.77 -11.66 13.02
CA ARG A 47 -8.51 -10.21 13.11
C ARG A 47 -9.00 -9.52 11.85
N THR A 48 -9.03 -8.19 11.85
CA THR A 48 -9.39 -7.39 10.65
C THR A 48 -8.16 -6.75 10.00
N HIS A 49 -7.00 -6.88 10.63
CA HIS A 49 -5.76 -6.21 10.25
C HIS A 49 -4.85 -7.14 9.42
N TYR A 50 -4.20 -6.54 8.43
CA TYR A 50 -3.10 -7.14 7.70
C TYR A 50 -1.77 -6.65 8.28
N TYR A 51 -0.78 -7.53 8.25
CA TYR A 51 0.59 -7.27 8.71
C TYR A 51 1.59 -7.34 7.55
N PRO A 52 2.65 -6.52 7.57
CA PRO A 52 3.69 -6.55 6.54
C PRO A 52 4.61 -7.76 6.76
N ALA A 53 4.16 -8.94 6.36
CA ALA A 53 4.92 -10.19 6.47
C ALA A 53 5.06 -10.84 5.09
N LEU A 54 6.30 -10.99 4.63
CA LEU A 54 6.62 -11.55 3.31
C LEU A 54 6.65 -13.08 3.33
N LEU A 55 7.02 -13.66 4.47
CA LEU A 55 7.04 -15.10 4.66
C LEU A 55 5.63 -15.62 4.94
N ARG A 56 5.32 -16.77 4.36
CA ARG A 56 4.10 -17.52 4.62
C ARG A 56 4.21 -18.14 6.02
N PRO A 57 3.24 -17.86 6.92
CA PRO A 57 3.20 -18.51 8.22
C PRO A 57 3.16 -20.04 8.09
N GLN A 58 3.84 -20.75 8.98
CA GLN A 58 3.68 -22.19 9.10
C GLN A 58 2.40 -22.49 9.90
N GLY A 59 1.40 -23.09 9.26
CA GLY A 59 0.11 -23.43 9.87
C GLY A 59 -1.09 -22.88 9.11
N ASN A 60 -2.21 -22.69 9.81
CA ASN A 60 -3.47 -22.26 9.21
C ASN A 60 -3.41 -20.77 8.82
N CYS A 61 -3.18 -20.53 7.54
CA CYS A 61 -3.32 -19.19 6.96
C CYS A 61 -4.81 -18.81 6.91
N ALA A 62 -5.12 -17.54 7.14
CA ALA A 62 -6.47 -17.05 6.90
C ALA A 62 -6.81 -17.15 5.39
N PRO A 63 -8.09 -17.39 5.02
CA PRO A 63 -8.50 -17.45 3.63
C PRO A 63 -8.06 -16.19 2.85
N GLY A 64 -7.40 -16.38 1.70
CA GLY A 64 -6.88 -15.29 0.89
C GLY A 64 -5.54 -14.69 1.36
N SER A 65 -4.91 -15.26 2.39
CA SER A 65 -3.59 -14.90 2.90
C SER A 65 -2.58 -16.06 2.84
N ASP A 66 -2.82 -17.05 1.98
CA ASP A 66 -2.06 -18.28 1.78
C ASP A 66 -1.02 -18.20 0.63
N HIS A 67 -0.85 -17.02 0.04
CA HIS A 67 0.12 -16.76 -1.02
C HIS A 67 1.57 -17.20 -0.66
N PRO A 68 2.43 -17.53 -1.64
CA PRO A 68 3.80 -17.98 -1.38
C PRO A 68 4.65 -16.90 -0.69
N ASN A 69 5.85 -17.31 -0.26
CA ASN A 69 6.86 -16.37 0.23
C ASN A 69 7.21 -15.38 -0.87
N ILE A 70 7.41 -14.12 -0.49
CA ILE A 70 7.91 -13.08 -1.39
C ILE A 70 9.39 -12.90 -1.08
N ASP A 71 10.24 -13.17 -2.06
CA ASP A 71 11.68 -12.90 -1.95
C ASP A 71 11.95 -11.41 -2.14
N ILE A 72 12.58 -10.81 -1.14
CA ILE A 72 12.95 -9.39 -1.13
C ILE A 72 13.93 -9.08 -2.28
N PHE A 73 14.78 -10.04 -2.64
CA PHE A 73 15.78 -9.86 -3.69
C PHE A 73 15.19 -9.94 -5.11
N GLN A 74 13.93 -10.37 -5.24
CA GLN A 74 13.22 -10.49 -6.52
C GLN A 74 12.07 -9.48 -6.66
N LEU A 75 12.01 -8.47 -5.78
CA LEU A 75 10.97 -7.46 -5.86
C LEU A 75 11.10 -6.62 -7.14
N PRO A 76 9.98 -6.33 -7.83
CA PRO A 76 10.01 -5.42 -8.97
C PRO A 76 10.44 -4.02 -8.51
N LEU A 77 11.11 -3.29 -9.40
CA LEU A 77 11.55 -1.92 -9.11
C LEU A 77 10.33 -1.06 -8.74
N GLY A 78 10.47 -0.27 -7.66
CA GLY A 78 9.41 0.60 -7.15
C GLY A 78 9.01 1.63 -8.20
N GLY A 79 7.86 1.40 -8.84
CA GLY A 79 7.39 2.17 -9.99
C GLY A 79 6.78 1.25 -11.03
N SER A 80 5.68 0.59 -10.69
CA SER A 80 5.02 -0.28 -11.67
C SER A 80 4.42 0.58 -12.78
N GLY A 81 4.87 0.38 -14.03
CA GLY A 81 4.21 0.98 -15.20
C GLY A 81 2.72 0.60 -15.31
N ASN A 82 2.29 -0.41 -14.55
CA ASN A 82 0.91 -0.86 -14.45
C ASN A 82 0.09 -0.05 -13.43
N TYR A 83 0.71 0.71 -12.51
CA TYR A 83 -0.04 1.44 -11.49
C TYR A 83 -1.01 2.45 -12.11
N THR A 84 -0.54 3.25 -13.06
CA THR A 84 -1.35 4.21 -13.81
C THR A 84 -2.46 3.52 -14.61
N HIS A 85 -2.18 2.36 -15.21
CA HIS A 85 -3.17 1.56 -15.92
C HIS A 85 -4.28 1.03 -14.99
N ASN A 86 -3.98 0.69 -13.73
CA ASN A 86 -4.99 0.20 -12.78
C ASN A 86 -5.80 1.33 -12.13
N LEU A 87 -5.39 2.58 -12.32
CA LEU A 87 -6.04 3.78 -11.78
C LEU A 87 -7.05 4.41 -12.75
N MET A 88 -6.96 4.11 -14.05
CA MET A 88 -7.91 4.53 -15.10
C MET A 88 -9.03 3.51 -15.25
#